data_AF-A0A8C3GJG1-F1
#
_entry.id   AF-A0A8C3GJG1-F1
#
_cell.length_a   1.000
_cell.length_b   1.000
_cell.length_c   1.000
_cell.angle_alpha   90.00
_cell.angle_beta   90.00
_cell.angle_gamma   90.00
#
_symmetry.space_group_name_H-M   'P 1'
#
loop_
_entity.id
_entity.type
_entity.pdbx_description
1 polymer ?
#
loop_
_entity_poly.entity_id
_entity_poly.type
_entity_poly.pdbx_seq_one_letter_code
_entity_poly.pdbx_strand_id
1 'polypeptide(L)'
;MQVLLLLVAVGLCGAQYNSNTQAGRTSIVHLFEWRWADIALECERYLAPYGFGGVQVSPPNENIVITNPNRPWWERYQPISYKLCTRSGNEDEFRDMVTRCNNVGVYIYVDAVVNHMCGAAGGSGTHSTCGSYFDAGNENFPAVPYSGWDFNDGKCHTSNGEIQNYGDIYQVNFYGKTAGRTSIVHLFEWRWADIALECERYLAPYGFGGVQVRCFLPVGSETAL
;
A
#
# COMPACT_ATOMS: atom_id res chain seq x y z
N MET A 1 -17.89 38.95 -13.59
CA MET A 1 -18.43 37.57 -13.59
C MET A 1 -17.36 36.49 -13.84
N GLN A 2 -16.25 36.79 -14.52
CA GLN A 2 -15.14 35.82 -14.71
C GLN A 2 -14.20 35.64 -13.51
N VAL A 3 -14.11 36.62 -12.60
CA VAL A 3 -13.25 36.53 -11.40
C VAL A 3 -13.87 35.63 -10.31
N LEU A 4 -15.19 35.48 -10.27
CA LEU A 4 -15.87 34.60 -9.30
C LEU A 4 -15.71 33.11 -9.63
N LEU A 5 -15.43 32.75 -10.88
CA LEU A 5 -15.23 31.35 -11.30
C LEU A 5 -13.84 30.81 -10.94
N LEU A 6 -12.85 31.67 -10.75
CA LEU A 6 -11.48 31.29 -10.40
C LEU A 6 -11.31 30.92 -8.91
N LEU A 7 -12.18 31.39 -8.02
CA LEU A 7 -12.12 31.08 -6.59
C LEU A 7 -12.75 29.72 -6.22
N VAL A 8 -13.58 29.14 -7.09
CA VAL A 8 -14.19 27.81 -6.86
C VAL A 8 -13.22 26.67 -7.19
N ALA A 9 -12.22 26.91 -8.06
CA ALA A 9 -11.28 25.89 -8.49
C ALA A 9 -10.13 25.61 -7.50
N VAL A 10 -9.95 26.42 -6.45
CA VAL A 10 -8.84 26.29 -5.49
C VAL A 10 -9.23 25.44 -4.24
N GLY A 11 -10.47 24.95 -4.16
CA GLY A 11 -11.04 24.39 -2.93
C GLY A 11 -11.01 22.86 -2.73
N LEU A 12 -10.43 22.05 -3.63
CA LEU A 12 -10.64 20.59 -3.61
C LEU A 12 -9.39 19.71 -3.47
N CYS A 13 -8.26 20.28 -3.03
CA CYS A 13 -7.12 19.48 -2.57
C CYS A 13 -6.97 19.61 -1.04
N GLY A 14 -8.09 19.46 -0.31
CA GLY A 14 -8.03 19.25 1.13
C GLY A 14 -7.77 17.77 1.39
N ALA A 15 -6.66 17.42 2.04
CA ALA A 15 -6.53 16.10 2.63
C ALA A 15 -7.72 15.88 3.58
N GLN A 16 -8.57 14.90 3.29
CA GLN A 16 -9.75 14.63 4.11
C GLN A 16 -9.30 13.90 5.39
N TYR A 17 -9.16 14.64 6.48
CA TYR A 17 -8.84 14.09 7.81
C TYR A 17 -10.04 13.37 8.47
N ASN A 18 -11.19 13.34 7.80
CA ASN A 18 -12.36 12.62 8.27
C ASN A 18 -12.15 11.12 8.09
N SER A 19 -12.31 10.34 9.16
CA SER A 19 -12.22 8.88 9.12
C SER A 19 -13.32 8.23 8.29
N ASN A 20 -14.38 8.98 7.91
CA ASN A 20 -15.57 8.51 7.22
C ASN A 20 -16.43 7.52 8.02
N THR A 21 -16.04 7.20 9.26
CA THR A 21 -16.78 6.29 10.14
C THR A 21 -18.18 6.84 10.45
N GLN A 22 -19.15 5.94 10.67
CA GLN A 22 -20.47 6.37 11.09
C GLN A 22 -20.41 7.09 12.44
N ALA A 23 -21.35 8.02 12.67
CA ALA A 23 -21.45 8.74 13.93
C ALA A 23 -21.51 7.77 15.14
N GLY A 24 -20.72 8.05 16.17
CA GLY A 24 -20.60 7.19 17.35
C GLY A 24 -19.61 6.02 17.24
N ARG A 25 -19.03 5.77 16.06
CA ARG A 25 -17.97 4.78 15.86
C ARG A 25 -16.61 5.47 15.71
N THR A 26 -15.74 5.37 16.71
CA THR A 26 -14.52 6.19 16.82
C THR A 26 -13.22 5.40 16.75
N SER A 27 -13.27 4.07 16.61
CA SER A 27 -12.08 3.22 16.55
C SER A 27 -12.08 2.33 15.32
N ILE A 28 -10.89 2.11 14.79
CA ILE A 28 -10.62 1.10 13.77
C ILE A 28 -9.78 -0.03 14.38
N VAL A 29 -9.83 -1.22 13.80
CA VAL A 29 -9.04 -2.37 14.24
C VAL A 29 -8.15 -2.88 13.11
N HIS A 30 -6.90 -3.18 13.41
CA HIS A 30 -5.99 -3.82 12.45
C HIS A 30 -6.15 -5.34 12.53
N LEU A 31 -6.82 -5.94 11.55
CA LEU A 31 -6.94 -7.40 11.42
C LEU A 31 -5.76 -7.94 10.61
N PHE A 32 -4.60 -7.93 11.25
CA PHE A 32 -3.31 -8.25 10.63
C PHE A 32 -3.27 -9.67 10.06
N GLU A 33 -2.98 -9.77 8.75
CA GLU A 33 -2.88 -11.02 7.98
C GLU A 33 -4.17 -11.85 7.85
N TRP A 34 -5.33 -11.28 8.18
CA TRP A 34 -6.62 -11.97 8.01
C TRP A 34 -6.98 -12.12 6.53
N ARG A 35 -7.73 -13.18 6.20
CA ARG A 35 -8.31 -13.39 4.87
C ARG A 35 -9.56 -12.53 4.68
N TRP A 36 -9.84 -12.14 3.44
CA TRP A 36 -10.98 -11.26 3.12
C TRP A 36 -12.31 -11.84 3.58
N ALA A 37 -12.52 -13.14 3.36
CA ALA A 37 -13.73 -13.84 3.80
C ALA A 37 -13.93 -13.82 5.32
N ASP A 38 -12.84 -13.93 6.09
CA ASP A 38 -12.90 -13.91 7.56
C ASP A 38 -13.21 -12.50 8.07
N ILE A 39 -12.63 -11.46 7.45
CA ILE A 39 -12.94 -10.05 7.76
C ILE A 39 -14.40 -9.73 7.44
N ALA A 40 -14.91 -10.18 6.29
CA ALA A 40 -16.31 -9.96 5.90
C ALA A 40 -17.29 -10.52 6.95
N LEU A 41 -17.03 -11.74 7.44
CA LEU A 41 -17.80 -12.35 8.52
C LEU A 41 -17.64 -11.59 9.84
N GLU A 42 -16.43 -11.14 10.16
CA GLU A 42 -16.12 -10.39 11.38
C GLU A 42 -16.83 -9.03 11.42
N CYS A 43 -16.93 -8.35 10.28
CA CYS A 43 -17.70 -7.12 10.12
C CYS A 43 -19.15 -7.31 10.55
N GLU A 44 -19.80 -8.36 10.05
CA GLU A 44 -21.23 -8.64 10.28
C GLU A 44 -21.49 -9.15 11.70
N ARG A 45 -20.69 -10.12 12.17
CA ARG A 45 -20.97 -10.84 13.42
C ARG A 45 -20.47 -10.12 14.67
N TYR A 46 -19.50 -9.22 14.54
CA TYR A 46 -18.84 -8.60 15.70
C TYR A 46 -18.62 -7.09 15.53
N LEU A 47 -17.87 -6.65 14.54
CA LEU A 47 -17.44 -5.24 14.48
C LEU A 47 -18.63 -4.28 14.38
N ALA A 48 -19.64 -4.62 13.57
CA ALA A 48 -20.85 -3.82 13.46
C ALA A 48 -21.65 -3.75 14.78
N PRO A 49 -22.07 -4.86 15.42
CA PRO A 49 -22.76 -4.84 16.71
C PRO A 49 -22.01 -4.15 17.85
N TYR A 50 -20.67 -4.25 17.87
CA TYR A 50 -19.83 -3.70 18.94
C TYR A 50 -19.28 -2.30 18.65
N GLY A 51 -19.77 -1.62 17.61
CA GLY A 51 -19.50 -0.19 17.40
C GLY A 51 -18.13 0.16 16.80
N PHE A 52 -17.41 -0.79 16.21
CA PHE A 52 -16.17 -0.50 15.48
C PHE A 52 -16.47 0.27 14.20
N GLY A 53 -15.68 1.30 13.90
CA GLY A 53 -15.85 2.17 12.73
C GLY A 53 -15.25 1.60 11.45
N GLY A 54 -14.24 0.73 11.58
CA GLY A 54 -13.69 0.06 10.43
C GLY A 54 -12.48 -0.84 10.72
N VAL A 55 -11.92 -1.37 9.64
CA VAL A 55 -10.86 -2.37 9.66
C VAL A 55 -9.69 -1.88 8.81
N GLN A 56 -8.50 -1.85 9.39
CA GLN A 56 -7.28 -1.80 8.61
C GLN A 56 -6.92 -3.21 8.13
N VAL A 57 -6.74 -3.36 6.82
CA VAL A 57 -6.33 -4.61 6.18
C VAL A 57 -4.85 -4.61 5.82
N SER A 58 -4.22 -5.78 5.80
CA SER A 58 -2.87 -5.96 5.26
C SER A 58 -2.82 -5.64 3.75
N PRO A 59 -1.63 -5.38 3.15
CA PRO A 59 -1.51 -4.95 1.76
C PRO A 59 -2.25 -5.89 0.80
N PRO A 60 -3.26 -5.41 0.04
CA PRO A 60 -4.09 -6.26 -0.79
C PRO A 60 -3.53 -6.46 -2.19
N ASN A 61 -2.47 -5.74 -2.56
CA ASN A 61 -1.80 -5.86 -3.84
C ASN A 61 -0.85 -7.07 -3.89
N GLU A 62 -0.61 -7.60 -5.09
CA GLU A 62 0.29 -8.71 -5.32
C GLU A 62 1.71 -8.45 -4.80
N ASN A 63 2.26 -9.43 -4.09
CA ASN A 63 3.57 -9.35 -3.46
C ASN A 63 4.45 -10.56 -3.80
N ILE A 64 5.75 -10.46 -3.53
CA ILE A 64 6.70 -11.57 -3.71
C ILE A 64 6.38 -12.72 -2.75
N VAL A 65 6.55 -13.96 -3.19
CA VAL A 65 6.43 -15.16 -2.36
C VAL A 65 7.82 -15.56 -1.86
N ILE A 66 8.00 -15.55 -0.54
CA ILE A 66 9.28 -15.88 0.08
C ILE A 66 9.18 -17.26 0.74
N THR A 67 10.08 -18.15 0.36
CA THR A 67 10.11 -19.54 0.86
C THR A 67 11.17 -19.78 1.92
N ASN A 68 12.13 -18.87 2.08
CA ASN A 68 13.13 -18.91 3.15
C ASN A 68 13.36 -17.51 3.77
N PRO A 69 12.87 -17.24 5.00
CA PRO A 69 11.99 -18.11 5.79
C PRO A 69 10.65 -18.38 5.09
N ASN A 70 9.91 -19.41 5.50
CA ASN A 70 8.66 -19.78 4.82
C ASN A 70 7.53 -18.79 5.10
N ARG A 71 7.11 -18.04 4.08
CA ARG A 71 5.94 -17.13 4.06
C ARG A 71 5.89 -16.09 5.20
N PRO A 72 6.98 -15.34 5.44
CA PRO A 72 7.02 -14.34 6.49
C PRO A 72 5.99 -13.24 6.24
N TRP A 73 5.49 -12.60 7.29
CA TRP A 73 4.51 -11.50 7.17
C TRP A 73 5.04 -10.33 6.34
N TRP A 74 6.35 -10.06 6.43
CA TRP A 74 6.99 -8.95 5.74
C TRP A 74 7.12 -9.15 4.22
N GLU A 75 6.79 -10.33 3.69
CA GLU A 75 6.73 -10.53 2.23
C GLU A 75 5.66 -9.65 1.57
N ARG A 76 4.59 -9.28 2.30
CA ARG A 76 3.51 -8.42 1.79
C ARG A 76 3.90 -6.97 1.56
N TYR A 77 5.01 -6.55 2.17
CA TYR A 77 5.60 -5.22 1.96
C TYR A 77 6.67 -5.26 0.87
N GLN A 78 6.53 -6.16 -0.09
CA GLN A 78 7.40 -6.25 -1.26
C GLN A 78 6.54 -6.46 -2.51
N PRO A 79 5.94 -5.37 -3.02
CA PRO A 79 5.02 -5.40 -4.16
C PRO A 79 5.68 -5.97 -5.43
N ILE A 80 4.86 -6.68 -6.20
CA ILE A 80 5.19 -7.13 -7.56
C ILE A 80 4.26 -6.46 -8.58
N SER A 81 2.99 -6.29 -8.24
CA SER A 81 2.03 -5.54 -9.03
C SER A 81 0.92 -4.95 -8.15
N TYR A 82 0.02 -4.19 -8.77
CA TYR A 82 -1.19 -3.66 -8.13
C TYR A 82 -2.43 -4.55 -8.29
N LYS A 83 -2.29 -5.78 -8.79
CA LYS A 83 -3.38 -6.76 -8.81
C LYS A 83 -3.84 -7.08 -7.38
N LEU A 84 -5.15 -7.11 -7.14
CA LEU A 84 -5.71 -7.47 -5.83
C LEU A 84 -5.71 -8.99 -5.64
N CYS A 85 -4.54 -9.56 -5.36
CA CYS A 85 -4.33 -11.01 -5.40
C CYS A 85 -3.20 -11.41 -4.47
N THR A 86 -3.57 -11.89 -3.28
CA THR A 86 -2.65 -12.13 -2.16
C THR A 86 -2.99 -13.40 -1.42
N ARG A 87 -2.23 -13.70 -0.36
CA ARG A 87 -2.55 -14.79 0.57
C ARG A 87 -3.88 -14.60 1.31
N SER A 88 -4.40 -13.36 1.38
CA SER A 88 -5.71 -13.08 1.99
C SER A 88 -6.89 -13.39 1.08
N GLY A 89 -6.66 -13.51 -0.24
CA GLY A 89 -7.69 -13.76 -1.24
C GLY A 89 -7.49 -12.98 -2.53
N ASN A 90 -8.40 -13.18 -3.48
CA ASN A 90 -8.42 -12.52 -4.79
C ASN A 90 -9.29 -11.24 -4.80
N GLU A 91 -9.43 -10.64 -5.98
CA GLU A 91 -10.14 -9.37 -6.18
C GLU A 91 -11.64 -9.48 -5.85
N ASP A 92 -12.28 -10.58 -6.24
CA ASP A 92 -13.70 -10.82 -5.98
C ASP A 92 -13.98 -10.96 -4.48
N GLU A 93 -13.11 -11.69 -3.78
CA GLU A 93 -13.18 -11.83 -2.32
C GLU A 93 -12.93 -10.50 -1.59
N PHE A 94 -11.99 -9.70 -2.09
CA PHE A 94 -11.74 -8.35 -1.57
C PHE A 94 -12.98 -7.45 -1.78
N ARG A 95 -13.57 -7.48 -2.97
CA ARG A 95 -14.81 -6.74 -3.31
C ARG A 95 -15.98 -7.17 -2.43
N ASP A 96 -16.17 -8.48 -2.22
CA ASP A 96 -17.20 -9.02 -1.35
C ASP A 96 -17.03 -8.50 0.09
N MET A 97 -15.81 -8.58 0.63
CA MET A 97 -15.49 -8.07 1.96
C MET A 97 -15.82 -6.58 2.10
N VAL A 98 -15.34 -5.74 1.18
CA VAL A 98 -15.62 -4.29 1.24
C VAL A 98 -17.13 -4.02 1.18
N THR A 99 -17.83 -4.69 0.26
CA THR A 99 -19.28 -4.53 0.09
C THR A 99 -20.04 -4.91 1.36
N ARG A 100 -19.76 -6.08 1.93
CA ARG A 100 -20.44 -6.59 3.13
C ARG A 100 -20.14 -5.75 4.37
N CYS A 101 -18.89 -5.36 4.57
CA CYS A 101 -18.50 -4.48 5.68
C CYS A 101 -19.17 -3.11 5.58
N ASN A 102 -19.18 -2.49 4.39
CA ASN A 102 -19.85 -1.20 4.17
C ASN A 102 -21.36 -1.28 4.43
N ASN A 103 -22.02 -2.36 4.00
CA ASN A 103 -23.46 -2.56 4.22
C ASN A 103 -23.84 -2.59 5.72
N VAL A 104 -22.90 -2.96 6.60
CA VAL A 104 -23.08 -2.96 8.05
C VAL A 104 -22.42 -1.77 8.76
N GLY A 105 -21.95 -0.78 8.00
CA GLY A 105 -21.39 0.47 8.55
C GLY A 105 -19.98 0.36 9.11
N VAL A 106 -19.22 -0.65 8.68
CA VAL A 106 -17.82 -0.88 9.05
C VAL A 106 -16.96 -0.65 7.81
N TYR A 107 -16.13 0.40 7.82
CA TYR A 107 -15.36 0.76 6.63
C TYR A 107 -14.02 0.03 6.54
N ILE A 108 -13.50 -0.13 5.32
CA ILE A 108 -12.20 -0.76 5.07
C ILE A 108 -11.13 0.31 4.83
N TYR A 109 -10.00 0.18 5.53
CA TYR A 109 -8.80 1.00 5.38
C TYR A 109 -7.67 0.14 4.82
N VAL A 110 -7.19 0.49 3.63
CA VAL A 110 -6.18 -0.30 2.94
C VAL A 110 -4.77 0.13 3.36
N ASP A 111 -3.91 -0.82 3.69
CA ASP A 111 -2.46 -0.60 3.79
C ASP A 111 -1.85 -0.53 2.38
N ALA A 112 -1.54 0.67 1.92
CA ALA A 112 -1.01 0.93 0.57
C ALA A 112 0.52 1.03 0.61
N VAL A 113 1.17 0.02 0.02
CA VAL A 113 2.63 -0.02 -0.16
C VAL A 113 2.97 0.55 -1.53
N VAL A 114 3.15 1.87 -1.58
CA VAL A 114 3.39 2.62 -2.83
C VAL A 114 4.81 3.14 -2.97
N ASN A 115 5.58 3.11 -1.88
CA ASN A 115 6.93 3.65 -1.83
C ASN A 115 7.99 2.76 -2.51
N HIS A 116 7.69 1.50 -2.80
CA HIS A 116 8.69 0.56 -3.30
C HIS A 116 8.07 -0.70 -3.90
N MET A 117 8.89 -1.42 -4.68
CA MET A 117 8.65 -2.79 -5.13
C MET A 117 9.48 -3.78 -4.31
N CYS A 118 9.55 -5.06 -4.71
CA CYS A 118 10.31 -6.07 -3.98
C CYS A 118 11.82 -5.86 -3.99
N GLY A 119 12.50 -6.50 -3.03
CA GLY A 119 13.95 -6.42 -2.80
C GLY A 119 14.84 -6.96 -3.94
N ALA A 120 16.11 -6.54 -4.01
CA ALA A 120 16.95 -6.71 -5.23
C ALA A 120 17.43 -8.14 -5.32
N ALA A 121 17.68 -8.68 -4.13
CA ALA A 121 17.90 -10.08 -3.85
C ALA A 121 16.64 -10.94 -4.08
N GLY A 122 15.49 -10.35 -4.46
CA GLY A 122 14.27 -11.07 -4.82
C GLY A 122 14.38 -11.89 -6.10
N GLY A 123 15.42 -11.64 -6.91
CA GLY A 123 15.69 -12.37 -8.15
C GLY A 123 14.68 -12.05 -9.25
N SER A 124 14.53 -12.99 -10.19
CA SER A 124 13.57 -12.91 -11.28
C SER A 124 12.75 -14.20 -11.37
N GLY A 125 11.52 -14.08 -11.87
CA GLY A 125 10.61 -15.21 -12.00
C GLY A 125 9.16 -14.84 -11.75
N THR A 126 8.35 -15.85 -11.42
CA THR A 126 6.91 -15.74 -11.18
C THR A 126 6.53 -16.17 -9.75
N HIS A 127 7.49 -16.14 -8.82
CA HIS A 127 7.25 -16.38 -7.40
C HIS A 127 6.61 -15.15 -6.74
N SER A 128 5.39 -14.87 -7.17
CA SER A 128 4.52 -13.79 -6.73
C SER A 128 3.15 -14.36 -6.40
N THR A 129 2.37 -13.66 -5.58
CA THR A 129 1.09 -14.19 -5.08
C THR A 129 0.04 -14.36 -6.17
N CYS A 130 0.20 -13.73 -7.34
CA CYS A 130 -0.67 -13.87 -8.50
C CYS A 130 0.05 -14.39 -9.76
N GLY A 131 1.29 -14.87 -9.62
CA GLY A 131 2.06 -15.43 -10.72
C GLY A 131 2.54 -14.41 -11.76
N SER A 132 2.45 -13.10 -11.50
CA SER A 132 3.06 -12.10 -12.36
C SER A 132 4.58 -12.30 -12.43
N TYR A 133 5.13 -12.19 -13.63
CA TYR A 133 6.58 -12.13 -13.83
C TYR A 133 7.15 -10.81 -13.31
N PHE A 134 8.35 -10.88 -12.73
CA PHE A 134 9.19 -9.73 -12.42
C PHE A 134 10.66 -10.09 -12.54
N ASP A 135 11.50 -9.07 -12.67
CA ASP A 135 12.95 -9.16 -12.56
C ASP A 135 13.44 -8.00 -11.70
N ALA A 136 13.68 -8.27 -10.42
CA ALA A 136 14.06 -7.25 -9.45
C ALA A 136 15.46 -6.67 -9.72
N GLY A 137 16.37 -7.50 -10.26
CA GLY A 137 17.75 -7.08 -10.53
C GLY A 137 17.85 -6.13 -11.72
N ASN A 138 16.94 -6.27 -12.70
CA ASN A 138 16.82 -5.38 -13.85
C ASN A 138 15.68 -4.35 -13.70
N GLU A 139 15.10 -4.24 -12.51
CA GLU A 139 14.03 -3.28 -12.19
C GLU A 139 12.83 -3.35 -13.16
N ASN A 140 12.47 -4.57 -13.58
CA ASN A 140 11.42 -4.82 -14.57
C ASN A 140 10.20 -5.49 -13.92
N PHE A 141 9.11 -4.74 -13.84
CA PHE A 141 7.83 -5.16 -13.24
C PHE A 141 6.69 -4.99 -14.26
N PRO A 142 6.62 -5.85 -15.29
CA PRO A 142 5.75 -5.64 -16.46
C PRO A 142 4.25 -5.72 -16.15
N ALA A 143 3.87 -6.31 -15.01
CA ALA A 143 2.48 -6.35 -14.56
C ALA A 143 1.97 -4.99 -14.06
N VAL A 144 2.86 -4.02 -13.79
CA VAL A 144 2.47 -2.64 -13.51
C VAL A 144 2.38 -1.81 -14.78
N PRO A 145 3.45 -1.21 -15.32
CA PRO A 145 4.49 -1.87 -16.10
C PRO A 145 5.84 -1.13 -15.94
N TYR A 146 6.48 -1.25 -14.78
CA TYR A 146 7.70 -0.47 -14.47
C TYR A 146 8.95 -1.06 -15.09
N SER A 147 9.88 -0.17 -15.39
CA SER A 147 11.23 -0.42 -15.88
C SER A 147 12.23 0.35 -15.02
N GLY A 148 13.54 0.13 -15.19
CA GLY A 148 14.56 0.88 -14.43
C GLY A 148 14.50 2.42 -14.58
N TRP A 149 13.78 2.94 -15.58
CA TRP A 149 13.51 4.39 -15.70
C TRP A 149 12.56 4.94 -14.63
N ASP A 150 11.80 4.05 -13.99
CA ASP A 150 10.80 4.38 -12.96
C ASP A 150 11.39 4.31 -11.54
N PHE A 151 12.68 3.99 -11.42
CA PHE A 151 13.42 3.85 -10.16
C PHE A 151 14.45 4.98 -9.98
N ASN A 152 14.88 5.19 -8.73
CA ASN A 152 15.72 6.34 -8.35
C ASN A 152 17.22 6.12 -8.46
N ASP A 153 17.66 5.12 -9.23
CA ASP A 153 19.08 4.75 -9.33
C ASP A 153 19.98 5.91 -9.78
N GLY A 154 19.50 6.75 -10.70
CA GLY A 154 20.23 7.95 -11.16
C GLY A 154 20.16 9.15 -10.22
N LYS A 155 19.31 9.12 -9.18
CA LYS A 155 19.12 10.23 -8.23
C LYS A 155 19.86 10.02 -6.92
N CYS A 156 20.21 8.78 -6.59
CA CYS A 156 20.93 8.49 -5.36
C CYS A 156 22.41 8.87 -5.45
N HIS A 157 22.91 9.59 -4.44
CA HIS A 157 24.31 10.02 -4.37
C HIS A 157 25.14 9.25 -3.33
N THR A 158 24.55 8.25 -2.67
CA THR A 158 25.31 7.40 -1.75
C THR A 158 26.07 6.32 -2.50
N SER A 159 27.22 5.93 -1.95
CA SER A 159 28.16 5.00 -2.59
C SER A 159 27.62 3.60 -2.86
N ASN A 160 26.62 3.16 -2.09
CA ASN A 160 25.95 1.86 -2.26
C ASN A 160 24.48 2.03 -2.69
N GLY A 161 24.06 3.25 -2.99
CA GLY A 161 22.68 3.56 -3.32
C GLY A 161 21.71 3.51 -2.14
N GLU A 162 22.14 3.25 -0.90
CA GLU A 162 21.29 3.07 0.28
C GLU A 162 21.16 4.33 1.17
N ILE A 163 20.17 4.37 2.08
CA ILE A 163 20.07 5.31 3.20
C ILE A 163 21.17 4.95 4.19
N GLN A 164 22.17 5.80 4.26
CA GLN A 164 23.29 5.76 5.19
C GLN A 164 23.12 6.80 6.33
N ASN A 165 22.38 7.89 6.10
CA ASN A 165 22.17 8.94 7.10
C ASN A 165 20.69 9.35 7.21
N TYR A 166 20.04 8.96 8.31
CA TYR A 166 18.65 9.33 8.60
C TYR A 166 18.45 10.82 8.94
N GLY A 167 19.52 11.57 9.22
CA GLY A 167 19.47 13.03 9.38
C GLY A 167 19.50 13.79 8.05
N ASP A 168 19.75 13.10 6.93
CA ASP A 168 19.73 13.68 5.60
C ASP A 168 18.37 13.42 4.93
N ILE A 169 17.53 14.46 4.92
CA ILE A 169 16.18 14.39 4.36
C ILE A 169 16.18 13.98 2.88
N TYR A 170 17.27 14.21 2.16
CA TYR A 170 17.37 13.86 0.76
C TYR A 170 17.59 12.35 0.57
N GLN A 171 18.41 11.73 1.42
CA GLN A 171 18.51 10.27 1.48
C GLN A 171 17.21 9.62 1.91
N VAL A 172 16.55 10.15 2.95
CA VAL A 172 15.34 9.54 3.51
C VAL A 172 14.14 9.68 2.59
N ASN A 173 13.97 10.84 1.96
CA ASN A 173 12.77 11.17 1.20
C ASN A 173 12.94 11.09 -0.31
N PHE A 174 14.13 10.82 -0.85
CA PHE A 174 14.31 10.88 -2.30
C PHE A 174 15.29 9.85 -2.84
N TYR A 175 16.33 9.48 -2.09
CA TYR A 175 17.52 8.92 -2.73
C TYR A 175 17.92 7.52 -2.23
N GLY A 176 17.91 7.23 -0.94
CA GLY A 176 18.58 6.04 -0.42
C GLY A 176 17.72 4.77 -0.40
N LYS A 177 18.18 3.69 -1.03
CA LYS A 177 17.68 2.31 -0.88
C LYS A 177 17.75 1.85 0.58
N THR A 178 16.86 0.98 1.04
CA THR A 178 16.93 0.48 2.42
C THR A 178 17.59 -0.88 2.48
N ALA A 179 18.55 -1.03 3.41
CA ALA A 179 19.53 -2.12 3.46
C ALA A 179 18.95 -3.50 3.11
N GLY A 180 19.43 -4.08 2.01
CA GLY A 180 19.06 -5.43 1.56
C GLY A 180 17.74 -5.57 0.78
N ARG A 181 17.06 -4.47 0.44
CA ARG A 181 15.88 -4.46 -0.45
C ARG A 181 16.13 -3.48 -1.61
N THR A 182 15.94 -3.90 -2.89
CA THR A 182 15.60 -2.92 -3.94
C THR A 182 14.28 -2.38 -3.50
N SER A 183 14.36 -1.15 -3.14
CA SER A 183 13.28 -0.23 -2.96
C SER A 183 14.09 1.01 -3.23
N ILE A 184 13.94 1.64 -4.38
CA ILE A 184 12.99 2.73 -4.41
C ILE A 184 12.60 2.97 -5.86
N VAL A 185 11.39 2.51 -6.14
CA VAL A 185 10.45 3.34 -6.84
C VAL A 185 10.13 4.50 -5.89
N HIS A 186 10.79 5.66 -5.98
CA HIS A 186 9.93 6.83 -5.92
C HIS A 186 9.51 6.91 -7.35
N LEU A 187 8.34 6.34 -7.62
CA LEU A 187 7.49 6.87 -8.66
C LEU A 187 7.43 8.33 -8.27
N PHE A 188 8.24 9.11 -8.96
CA PHE A 188 8.36 10.55 -8.93
C PHE A 188 8.37 11.23 -7.55
N GLU A 189 8.52 12.54 -7.55
CA GLU A 189 8.27 13.37 -6.39
C GLU A 189 6.75 13.37 -6.10
N TRP A 190 6.15 12.23 -5.80
CA TRP A 190 4.71 12.13 -5.67
C TRP A 190 4.26 13.05 -4.56
N ARG A 191 3.54 14.08 -4.96
CA ARG A 191 2.79 14.88 -4.02
C ARG A 191 1.74 13.95 -3.45
N TRP A 192 1.28 14.21 -2.23
CA TRP A 192 0.19 13.44 -1.63
C TRP A 192 -1.03 13.28 -2.55
N ALA A 193 -1.25 14.24 -3.46
CA ALA A 193 -2.28 14.19 -4.49
C ALA A 193 -2.08 13.05 -5.51
N ASP A 194 -0.85 12.76 -5.91
CA ASP A 194 -0.55 11.71 -6.89
C ASP A 194 -0.74 10.33 -6.24
N ILE A 195 -0.32 10.17 -4.97
CA ILE A 195 -0.55 8.94 -4.17
C ILE A 195 -2.05 8.69 -4.00
N ALA A 196 -2.79 9.74 -3.65
CA ALA A 196 -4.24 9.67 -3.53
C ALA A 196 -4.88 9.26 -4.86
N LEU A 197 -4.44 9.83 -5.99
CA LEU A 197 -4.99 9.53 -7.31
C LEU A 197 -4.80 8.06 -7.71
N GLU A 198 -3.62 7.49 -7.47
CA GLU A 198 -3.36 6.09 -7.83
C GLU A 198 -4.08 5.12 -6.88
N CYS A 199 -4.15 5.46 -5.58
CA CYS A 199 -4.96 4.70 -4.64
C CYS A 199 -6.44 4.75 -5.03
N GLU A 200 -6.97 5.91 -5.40
CA GLU A 200 -8.33 6.06 -5.90
C GLU A 200 -8.53 5.25 -7.18
N ARG A 201 -7.60 5.33 -8.14
CA ARG A 201 -7.69 4.58 -9.40
C ARG A 201 -7.82 3.08 -9.18
N TYR A 202 -7.05 2.50 -8.26
CA TYR A 202 -7.06 1.05 -8.03
C TYR A 202 -8.05 0.58 -6.98
N LEU A 203 -8.44 1.42 -6.03
CA LEU A 203 -9.26 0.99 -4.89
C LEU A 203 -10.65 1.63 -4.88
N ALA A 204 -10.85 2.81 -5.49
CA ALA A 204 -12.14 3.52 -5.40
C ALA A 204 -13.31 2.74 -6.02
N PRO A 205 -13.12 1.95 -7.10
CA PRO A 205 -14.20 1.12 -7.66
C PRO A 205 -14.79 0.09 -6.69
N TYR A 206 -14.14 -0.15 -5.54
CA TYR A 206 -14.57 -1.11 -4.53
C TYR A 206 -15.25 -0.46 -3.31
N GLY A 207 -15.08 0.86 -3.11
CA GLY A 207 -15.71 1.60 -2.00
C GLY A 207 -14.97 1.52 -0.66
N PHE A 208 -13.65 1.72 -0.62
CA PHE A 208 -12.89 1.78 0.63
C PHE A 208 -13.19 3.07 1.43
N GLY A 209 -12.99 3.03 2.76
CA GLY A 209 -13.20 4.19 3.65
C GLY A 209 -11.98 5.06 3.89
N GLY A 210 -10.78 4.54 3.66
CA GLY A 210 -9.53 5.32 3.63
C GLY A 210 -8.30 4.46 3.30
N VAL A 211 -7.13 5.09 3.29
CA VAL A 211 -5.85 4.43 3.00
C VAL A 211 -4.84 4.78 4.08
N GLN A 212 -4.15 3.77 4.60
CA GLN A 212 -2.89 3.97 5.31
C GLN A 212 -1.75 3.85 4.31
N VAL A 213 -1.11 4.98 3.99
CA VAL A 213 0.07 4.99 3.12
C VAL A 213 1.28 4.54 3.93
N ARG A 214 1.94 3.46 3.49
CA ARG A 214 3.15 2.95 4.18
C ARG A 214 4.42 3.14 3.37
N CYS A 215 5.44 3.59 4.10
CA CYS A 215 6.85 3.53 3.75
C CYS A 215 7.53 2.63 4.78
N PHE A 216 8.02 1.46 4.37
CA PHE A 216 8.74 0.57 5.29
C PHE A 216 10.20 1.04 5.37
N LEU A 217 10.50 1.92 6.33
CA LEU A 217 11.87 2.18 6.74
C LEU A 217 12.29 1.02 7.67
N PRO A 218 13.34 0.24 7.37
CA PRO A 218 13.86 -0.76 8.28
C PRO A 218 14.56 -0.01 9.42
N VAL A 219 13.82 0.20 10.50
CA VAL A 219 14.45 0.08 11.81
C VAL A 219 14.50 -1.42 12.07
N GLY A 220 15.72 -1.94 12.29
CA GLY A 220 15.99 -3.37 12.38
C GLY A 220 15.10 -4.10 13.38
N SER A 221 14.89 -5.39 13.12
CA SER A 221 14.43 -6.43 14.05
C SER A 221 13.42 -6.02 15.14
N GLU A 222 12.21 -6.59 15.04
CA GLU A 222 11.31 -6.74 16.19
C GLU A 222 10.82 -5.43 16.82
N THR A 223 10.06 -4.60 16.12
CA THR A 223 9.03 -3.73 16.75
C THR A 223 8.28 -2.93 15.69
N ALA A 224 7.10 -3.42 15.32
CA ALA A 224 6.05 -2.61 14.71
C ALA A 224 4.70 -3.27 15.02
N LEU A 225 4.27 -3.11 16.27
CA LEU A 225 2.86 -3.08 16.65
C LEU A 225 2.50 -1.62 16.90
#